data_AF-A0AA95MSC9-F1
#
_entry.id   AF-A0AA95MSC9-F1
#
_cell.length_a   1.000
_cell.length_b   1.000
_cell.length_c   1.000
_cell.angle_alpha   90.00
_cell.angle_beta   90.00
_cell.angle_gamma   90.00
#
_symmetry.space_group_name_H-M   'P 1'
#
loop_
_entity.id
_entity.type
_entity.pdbx_description
1 polymer ?
#
loop_
_entity_poly.entity_id
_entity_poly.type
_entity_poly.pdbx_seq_one_letter_code
_entity_poly.pdbx_strand_id
1 'polypeptide(L)'
;MKHKFTKYLGRVTENLELGFEEKWIYIHYTKGSIEKTACLLKNENKSEQEYLEVFLKENNVSEEMKKEVRKFFKNEKTHNDAHWNEFTTFLMKALSLNMVFGITIALCVYAGYKVGALLDARYDIYPTLTLIGTFSGIGIGGVTAYSMVQRYFKSSIQKKNSKEQPAKLEQVDIRKYPVIDVTIEDIRKAVRTFSDNLPKGVYRTILVQDDHSIDYQQLAPMLGGIPSKKFYMSKETYDLFEESEKQIPIEMDIVQKAVDQYVKERKEYPMLQFDPLRRVNYYQLLQDHFLKSAPEIQFYITDLDGLITHIKPQKKTSSQS
;
A
#
# COMPACT_ATOMS: atom_id res chain seq x y z
N MET A 1 12.43 -13.99 0.08
CA MET A 1 11.68 -14.29 1.34
C MET A 1 11.86 -15.77 1.67
N LYS A 2 12.02 -16.15 2.95
CA LYS A 2 12.21 -17.55 3.36
C LYS A 2 10.89 -18.13 3.90
N HIS A 3 10.43 -19.25 3.34
CA HIS A 3 9.23 -19.96 3.73
C HIS A 3 9.57 -21.30 4.33
N LYS A 4 9.00 -21.62 5.50
CA LYS A 4 9.26 -22.87 6.21
C LYS A 4 8.01 -23.71 6.26
N PHE A 5 8.16 -24.99 5.95
CA PHE A 5 7.15 -26.02 6.02
C PHE A 5 7.62 -27.10 6.99
N THR A 6 6.75 -27.52 7.91
CA THR A 6 7.05 -28.56 8.89
C THR A 6 5.90 -29.56 8.92
N LYS A 7 6.23 -30.85 8.83
CA LYS A 7 5.29 -31.97 8.90
C LYS A 7 5.77 -33.02 9.88
N TYR A 8 4.81 -33.59 10.61
CA TYR A 8 5.03 -34.64 11.58
C TYR A 8 4.53 -35.97 11.00
N LEU A 9 5.44 -36.80 10.52
CA LEU A 9 5.13 -38.12 9.94
C LEU A 9 5.34 -39.19 11.01
N GLY A 10 4.42 -39.27 11.96
CA GLY A 10 4.48 -40.20 13.09
C GLY A 10 5.66 -39.89 14.03
N ARG A 11 6.74 -40.69 13.97
CA ARG A 11 7.94 -40.53 14.81
C ARG A 11 9.04 -39.68 14.18
N VAL A 12 8.85 -39.20 12.95
CA VAL A 12 9.86 -38.43 12.19
C VAL A 12 9.29 -37.06 11.85
N THR A 13 10.08 -36.01 12.10
CA THR A 13 9.76 -34.65 11.67
C THR A 13 10.44 -34.38 10.32
N GLU A 14 9.67 -33.85 9.38
CA GLU A 14 10.11 -33.44 8.05
C GLU A 14 9.99 -31.91 7.96
N ASN A 15 11.10 -31.20 7.70
CA ASN A 15 11.11 -29.76 7.48
C ASN A 15 11.63 -29.44 6.08
N LEU A 16 11.07 -28.41 5.48
CA LEU A 16 11.48 -27.85 4.20
C LEU A 16 11.48 -26.33 4.30
N GLU A 17 12.62 -25.70 4.08
CA GLU A 17 12.76 -24.26 3.94
C GLU A 17 13.04 -23.90 2.47
N LEU A 18 12.26 -22.97 1.93
CA LEU A 18 12.36 -22.45 0.58
C LEU A 18 12.70 -20.95 0.64
N GLY A 19 13.78 -20.55 -0.02
CA GLY A 19 14.14 -19.14 -0.22
C GLY A 19 14.06 -18.78 -1.70
N PHE A 20 13.22 -17.80 -2.05
CA PHE A 20 13.13 -17.30 -3.42
C PHE A 20 13.91 -15.99 -3.56
N GLU A 21 14.85 -15.98 -4.50
CA GLU A 21 15.63 -14.81 -4.94
C GLU A 21 15.51 -14.61 -6.45
N GLU A 22 15.98 -13.49 -6.99
CA GLU A 22 15.80 -13.14 -8.41
C GLU A 22 16.35 -14.22 -9.38
N LYS A 23 17.51 -14.79 -9.05
CA LYS A 23 18.20 -15.78 -9.91
C LYS A 23 18.25 -17.19 -9.32
N TRP A 24 17.89 -17.36 -8.05
CA TRP A 24 18.13 -18.62 -7.32
C TRP A 24 16.92 -19.03 -6.47
N ILE A 25 16.78 -20.34 -6.28
CA ILE A 25 15.88 -20.93 -5.30
C ILE A 25 16.73 -21.71 -4.31
N TYR A 26 16.79 -21.22 -3.08
CA TYR A 26 17.43 -21.91 -1.97
C TYR A 26 16.47 -22.94 -1.38
N ILE A 27 16.94 -24.15 -1.15
CA ILE A 27 16.16 -25.24 -0.57
C ILE A 27 16.97 -25.88 0.55
N HIS A 28 16.39 -25.97 1.73
CA HIS A 28 16.94 -26.72 2.85
C HIS A 28 15.89 -27.71 3.34
N TYR A 29 16.24 -28.99 3.33
CA TYR A 29 15.32 -30.09 3.62
C TYR A 29 15.92 -31.00 4.68
N THR A 30 15.13 -31.31 5.70
CA THR A 30 15.51 -32.22 6.79
C THR A 30 14.41 -33.24 7.02
N LYS A 31 14.76 -34.51 7.18
CA LYS A 31 13.84 -35.59 7.57
C LYS A 31 14.53 -36.55 8.52
N GLY A 32 14.19 -36.45 9.81
CA GLY A 32 14.90 -37.20 10.85
C GLY A 32 16.39 -36.83 10.88
N SER A 33 17.27 -37.79 10.58
CA SER A 33 18.72 -37.59 10.51
C SER A 33 19.25 -37.19 9.12
N ILE A 34 18.39 -37.13 8.10
CA ILE A 34 18.78 -36.78 6.73
C ILE A 34 18.64 -35.27 6.57
N GLU A 35 19.72 -34.60 6.16
CA GLU A 35 19.76 -33.18 5.83
C GLU A 35 20.29 -32.98 4.41
N LYS A 36 19.62 -32.12 3.64
CA LYS A 36 19.93 -31.82 2.24
C LYS A 36 19.73 -30.35 1.96
N THR A 37 20.70 -29.73 1.28
CA THR A 37 20.64 -28.34 0.87
C THR A 37 20.89 -28.26 -0.64
N ALA A 38 20.11 -27.46 -1.34
CA ALA A 38 20.30 -27.19 -2.76
C ALA A 38 20.07 -25.71 -3.08
N CYS A 39 20.76 -25.24 -4.11
CA CYS A 39 20.53 -23.93 -4.71
C CYS A 39 20.25 -24.14 -6.19
N LEU A 40 19.00 -23.91 -6.61
CA LEU A 40 18.57 -24.10 -7.99
C LEU A 40 18.67 -22.77 -8.74
N LEU A 41 19.35 -22.76 -9.88
CA LEU A 41 19.45 -21.59 -10.76
C LEU A 41 18.18 -21.47 -11.61
N LYS A 42 17.54 -20.30 -11.57
CA LYS A 42 16.40 -19.96 -12.43
C LYS A 42 16.91 -19.68 -13.85
N ASN A 43 16.39 -20.40 -14.83
CA ASN A 43 16.62 -20.18 -16.26
C ASN A 43 15.28 -19.79 -16.91
N GLU A 44 15.31 -19.03 -18.01
CA GLU A 44 14.18 -18.24 -18.52
C GLU A 44 12.94 -19.03 -18.99
N ASN A 45 12.94 -20.37 -18.89
CA ASN A 45 11.94 -21.24 -19.53
C ASN A 45 11.18 -22.20 -18.60
N LYS A 46 11.28 -22.07 -17.26
CA LYS A 46 10.55 -22.96 -16.33
C LYS A 46 9.94 -22.20 -15.15
N SER A 47 8.80 -22.68 -14.67
CA SER A 47 8.17 -22.13 -13.47
C SER A 47 8.94 -22.52 -12.19
N GLU A 48 8.86 -21.71 -11.13
CA GLU A 48 9.50 -22.01 -9.84
C GLU A 48 9.04 -23.36 -9.26
N GLN A 49 7.78 -23.74 -9.52
CA GLN A 49 7.23 -25.03 -9.15
C GLN A 49 7.93 -26.19 -9.89
N GLU A 50 8.20 -26.04 -11.19
CA GLU A 50 8.90 -27.08 -11.98
C GLU A 50 10.33 -27.29 -11.51
N TYR A 51 11.04 -26.22 -11.11
CA TYR A 51 12.36 -26.33 -10.50
C TYR A 51 12.32 -27.14 -9.22
N LEU A 52 11.33 -26.87 -8.37
CA LEU A 52 11.17 -27.56 -7.09
C LEU A 52 10.74 -29.02 -7.25
N GLU A 53 9.89 -29.34 -8.23
CA GLU A 53 9.39 -30.72 -8.41
C GLU A 53 10.51 -31.74 -8.67
N VAL A 54 11.58 -31.34 -9.37
CA VAL A 54 12.77 -32.18 -9.58
C VAL A 54 13.42 -32.52 -8.24
N PHE A 55 13.72 -31.49 -7.43
CA PHE A 55 14.33 -31.66 -6.12
C PHE A 55 13.47 -32.49 -5.15
N LEU A 56 12.16 -32.22 -5.12
CA LEU A 56 11.21 -32.93 -4.25
C LEU A 56 11.08 -34.42 -4.61
N LYS A 57 11.22 -34.75 -5.90
CA LYS A 57 11.19 -36.13 -6.39
C LYS A 57 12.49 -36.87 -6.06
N GLU A 58 13.64 -36.25 -6.29
CA GLU A 58 14.96 -36.84 -6.02
C GLU A 58 15.19 -37.11 -4.52
N ASN A 59 14.66 -36.27 -3.64
CA ASN A 59 14.86 -36.38 -2.19
C ASN A 59 13.76 -37.15 -1.46
N ASN A 60 12.87 -37.85 -2.18
CA ASN A 60 11.78 -38.66 -1.61
C ASN A 60 10.96 -37.90 -0.54
N VAL A 61 10.67 -36.63 -0.83
CA VAL A 61 9.87 -35.77 0.05
C VAL A 61 8.45 -36.34 0.14
N SER A 62 7.83 -36.29 1.32
CA SER A 62 6.49 -36.86 1.51
C SER A 62 5.43 -36.21 0.61
N GLU A 63 4.40 -36.97 0.26
CA GLU A 63 3.27 -36.46 -0.53
C GLU A 63 2.48 -35.38 0.21
N GLU A 64 2.45 -35.43 1.55
CA GLU A 64 1.83 -34.41 2.39
C GLU A 64 2.57 -33.08 2.29
N MET A 65 3.90 -33.10 2.35
CA MET A 65 4.75 -31.92 2.18
C MET A 65 4.65 -31.37 0.76
N LYS A 66 4.69 -32.23 -0.27
CA LYS A 66 4.49 -31.81 -1.67
C LYS A 66 3.14 -31.12 -1.89
N LYS A 67 2.07 -31.62 -1.25
CA LYS A 67 0.73 -31.04 -1.34
C LYS A 67 0.68 -29.64 -0.72
N GLU A 68 1.38 -29.42 0.38
CA GLU A 68 1.45 -28.11 1.04
C GLU A 68 2.23 -27.08 0.22
N VAL A 69 3.38 -27.48 -0.33
CA VAL A 69 4.17 -26.64 -1.25
C VAL A 69 3.35 -26.28 -2.50
N ARG A 70 2.60 -27.22 -3.08
CA ARG A 70 1.69 -26.93 -4.20
C ARG A 70 0.57 -25.96 -3.82
N LYS A 71 0.05 -26.05 -2.60
CA LYS A 71 -0.98 -25.13 -2.09
C LYS A 71 -0.42 -23.70 -1.93
N PHE A 72 0.83 -23.58 -1.47
CA PHE A 72 1.53 -22.30 -1.38
C PHE A 72 1.56 -21.57 -2.73
N PHE A 73 2.02 -22.23 -3.80
CA PHE A 73 2.07 -21.63 -5.14
C PHE A 73 0.69 -21.30 -5.73
N LYS A 74 -0.34 -22.10 -5.43
CA LYS A 74 -1.72 -21.78 -5.85
C LYS A 74 -2.24 -20.53 -5.15
N ASN A 75 -1.99 -20.40 -3.85
CA ASN A 75 -2.45 -19.25 -3.08
C ASN A 75 -1.73 -17.96 -3.50
N GLU A 76 -0.44 -18.02 -3.83
CA GLU A 76 0.32 -16.86 -4.30
C GLU A 76 -0.17 -16.31 -5.64
N LYS A 77 -0.48 -17.19 -6.61
CA LYS A 77 -1.12 -16.77 -7.88
C LYS A 77 -2.47 -16.09 -7.64
N THR A 78 -3.25 -16.60 -6.69
CA THR A 78 -4.56 -16.03 -6.32
C THR A 78 -4.42 -14.65 -5.67
N HIS A 79 -3.34 -14.44 -4.91
CA HIS A 79 -3.02 -13.15 -4.27
C HIS A 79 -2.59 -12.10 -5.29
N ASN A 80 -1.89 -12.50 -6.35
CA ASN A 80 -1.48 -11.58 -7.42
C ASN A 80 -2.68 -11.09 -8.23
N ASP A 81 -3.64 -11.96 -8.54
CA ASP A 81 -4.91 -11.57 -9.17
C ASP A 81 -5.74 -10.62 -8.29
N ALA A 82 -5.69 -10.80 -6.97
CA ALA A 82 -6.33 -9.89 -6.02
C ALA A 82 -5.68 -8.49 -6.04
N HIS A 83 -4.35 -8.40 -6.07
CA HIS A 83 -3.63 -7.13 -6.19
C HIS A 83 -3.93 -6.40 -7.50
N TRP A 84 -4.02 -7.12 -8.63
CA TRP A 84 -4.41 -6.51 -9.90
C TRP A 84 -5.84 -5.96 -9.87
N ASN A 85 -6.76 -6.68 -9.23
CA ASN A 85 -8.13 -6.21 -9.05
C ASN A 85 -8.20 -5.00 -8.10
N GLU A 86 -7.39 -4.97 -7.04
CA GLU A 86 -7.31 -3.83 -6.12
C GLU A 86 -6.70 -2.60 -6.80
N PHE A 87 -5.63 -2.78 -7.57
CA PHE A 87 -4.97 -1.71 -8.32
C PHE A 87 -5.89 -1.10 -9.39
N THR A 88 -6.61 -1.93 -10.15
CA THR A 88 -7.59 -1.46 -11.15
C THR A 88 -8.79 -0.76 -10.48
N THR A 89 -9.22 -1.26 -9.32
CA THR A 89 -10.26 -0.59 -8.52
C THR A 89 -9.77 0.73 -7.94
N PHE A 90 -8.52 0.81 -7.51
CA PHE A 90 -7.88 2.05 -7.04
C PHE A 90 -7.79 3.08 -8.16
N LEU A 91 -7.31 2.69 -9.35
CA LEU A 91 -7.28 3.54 -10.54
C LEU A 91 -8.66 4.10 -10.91
N MET A 92 -9.70 3.25 -10.89
CA MET A 92 -11.08 3.69 -11.16
C MET A 92 -11.69 4.58 -10.06
N LYS A 93 -11.17 4.54 -8.84
CA LYS A 93 -11.59 5.43 -7.74
C LYS A 93 -10.83 6.75 -7.73
N ALA A 94 -9.55 6.73 -8.07
CA ALA A 94 -8.66 7.88 -8.05
C ALA A 94 -8.80 8.76 -9.31
N LEU A 95 -9.23 8.18 -10.43
CA LEU A 95 -9.42 8.88 -11.71
C LEU A 95 -10.87 8.74 -12.18
N SER A 96 -11.35 9.71 -12.96
CA SER A 96 -12.68 9.58 -13.57
C SER A 96 -12.71 8.40 -14.55
N LEU A 97 -13.85 7.70 -14.61
CA LEU A 97 -14.03 6.51 -15.45
C LEU A 97 -13.59 6.75 -16.91
N ASN A 98 -13.94 7.92 -17.45
CA ASN A 98 -13.58 8.34 -18.81
C ASN A 98 -12.06 8.53 -18.99
N MET A 99 -11.37 9.00 -17.95
CA MET A 99 -9.92 9.20 -17.97
C MET A 99 -9.17 7.85 -17.94
N VAL A 100 -9.65 6.88 -17.16
CA VAL A 100 -9.07 5.52 -17.14
C VAL A 100 -9.20 4.84 -18.50
N PHE A 101 -10.33 5.03 -19.20
CA PHE A 101 -10.48 4.52 -20.57
C PHE A 101 -9.53 5.19 -21.55
N GLY A 102 -9.42 6.51 -21.49
CA GLY A 102 -8.51 7.26 -22.36
C GLY A 102 -7.06 6.79 -22.21
N ILE A 103 -6.60 6.61 -20.97
CA ILE A 103 -5.24 6.14 -20.68
C ILE A 103 -5.03 4.70 -21.15
N THR A 104 -5.98 3.80 -20.89
CA THR A 104 -5.86 2.38 -21.26
C THR A 104 -5.78 2.21 -22.78
N ILE A 105 -6.67 2.89 -23.52
CA ILE A 105 -6.68 2.85 -24.99
C ILE A 105 -5.40 3.48 -25.54
N ALA A 106 -4.97 4.63 -25.00
CA ALA A 106 -3.74 5.30 -25.44
C ALA A 106 -2.49 4.41 -25.26
N LEU A 107 -2.37 3.69 -24.14
CA LEU A 107 -1.27 2.78 -23.88
C LEU A 107 -1.28 1.57 -24.82
N CYS A 108 -2.45 0.98 -25.08
CA CYS A 108 -2.57 -0.14 -26.02
C CYS A 108 -2.24 0.27 -27.46
N VAL A 109 -2.69 1.45 -27.89
CA VAL A 109 -2.38 2.01 -29.22
C VAL A 109 -0.90 2.31 -29.35
N TYR A 110 -0.30 2.92 -28.33
CA TYR A 110 1.13 3.23 -28.31
C TYR A 110 1.99 1.96 -28.34
N ALA A 111 1.62 0.93 -27.57
CA ALA A 111 2.30 -0.37 -27.59
C ALA A 111 2.19 -1.04 -28.95
N GLY A 112 1.00 -1.06 -29.55
CA GLY A 112 0.76 -1.60 -30.89
C GLY A 112 1.57 -0.87 -31.97
N TYR A 113 1.63 0.46 -31.90
CA TYR A 113 2.48 1.29 -32.76
C TYR A 113 3.96 0.94 -32.61
N LYS A 114 4.48 0.90 -31.37
CA LYS A 114 5.89 0.60 -31.06
C LYS A 114 6.31 -0.77 -31.56
N VAL A 115 5.47 -1.79 -31.36
CA VAL A 115 5.75 -3.16 -31.81
C VAL A 115 5.68 -3.24 -33.34
N GLY A 116 4.67 -2.63 -33.95
CA GLY A 116 4.52 -2.60 -35.40
C GLY A 116 5.71 -1.89 -36.08
N ALA A 117 6.14 -0.75 -35.55
CA ALA A 117 7.29 0.00 -36.06
C ALA A 117 8.61 -0.78 -35.92
N LEU A 118 8.78 -1.54 -34.83
CA LEU A 118 9.94 -2.39 -34.64
C LEU A 118 9.96 -3.55 -35.66
N LEU A 119 8.80 -4.15 -35.94
CA LEU A 119 8.68 -5.23 -36.91
C LEU A 119 8.86 -4.73 -38.34
N ASP A 120 8.27 -3.60 -38.71
CA ASP A 120 8.49 -2.98 -40.03
C ASP A 120 9.98 -2.66 -40.25
N ALA A 121 10.66 -2.11 -39.23
CA ALA A 121 12.09 -1.82 -39.28
C ALA A 121 12.97 -3.08 -39.37
N ARG A 122 12.50 -4.22 -38.84
CA ARG A 122 13.24 -5.49 -38.86
C ARG A 122 13.07 -6.25 -40.18
N TYR A 123 11.92 -6.10 -40.84
CA TYR A 123 11.59 -6.85 -42.06
C TYR A 123 11.60 -6.01 -43.34
N ASP A 124 11.93 -4.71 -43.24
CA ASP A 124 11.98 -3.73 -44.35
C ASP A 124 10.68 -3.68 -45.17
N ILE A 125 9.55 -3.86 -44.47
CA ILE A 125 8.22 -3.81 -45.06
C ILE A 125 7.73 -2.38 -44.92
N TYR A 126 7.12 -1.84 -45.97
CA TYR A 126 6.37 -0.57 -45.93
C TYR A 126 5.45 -0.55 -44.69
N PRO A 127 5.18 0.59 -44.02
CA PRO A 127 4.55 0.72 -42.68
C PRO A 127 3.14 0.11 -42.54
N THR A 128 3.05 -1.18 -42.78
CA THR A 128 1.86 -2.00 -42.87
C THR A 128 1.69 -2.75 -41.56
N LEU A 129 2.77 -3.23 -40.93
CA LEU A 129 2.71 -3.83 -39.59
C LEU A 129 2.49 -2.75 -38.53
N THR A 130 2.97 -1.53 -38.73
CA THR A 130 2.65 -0.37 -37.89
C THR A 130 1.17 -0.04 -38.00
N LEU A 131 0.61 -0.01 -39.20
CA LEU A 131 -0.82 0.23 -39.41
C LEU A 131 -1.65 -0.88 -38.76
N ILE A 132 -1.34 -2.15 -39.02
CA ILE A 132 -2.00 -3.31 -38.41
C ILE A 132 -1.84 -3.30 -36.89
N GLY A 133 -0.66 -2.94 -36.38
CA GLY A 133 -0.36 -2.83 -34.95
C GLY A 133 -1.19 -1.75 -34.26
N THR A 134 -1.39 -0.59 -34.90
CA THR A 134 -2.26 0.47 -34.36
C THR A 134 -3.72 0.07 -34.33
N PHE A 135 -4.25 -0.52 -35.42
CA PHE A 135 -5.64 -1.02 -35.45
C PHE A 135 -5.86 -2.16 -34.44
N SER A 136 -4.91 -3.07 -34.34
CA SER A 136 -4.90 -4.12 -33.30
C SER A 136 -4.87 -3.52 -31.89
N GLY A 137 -4.08 -2.47 -31.68
CA GLY A 137 -3.99 -1.74 -30.42
C GLY A 137 -5.31 -1.07 -30.02
N ILE A 138 -6.04 -0.47 -30.98
CA ILE A 138 -7.39 0.07 -30.75
C ILE A 138 -8.36 -1.06 -30.39
N GLY A 139 -8.33 -2.18 -31.13
CA GLY A 139 -9.19 -3.33 -30.87
C GLY A 139 -8.96 -3.95 -29.48
N ILE A 140 -7.70 -4.22 -29.14
CA ILE A 140 -7.31 -4.76 -27.82
C ILE A 140 -7.61 -3.74 -26.72
N GLY A 141 -7.33 -2.46 -26.93
CA GLY A 141 -7.66 -1.38 -25.99
C GLY A 141 -9.16 -1.26 -25.72
N GLY A 142 -9.99 -1.37 -26.76
CA GLY A 142 -11.45 -1.38 -26.65
C GLY A 142 -11.97 -2.60 -25.91
N VAL A 143 -11.48 -3.80 -26.23
CA VAL A 143 -11.88 -5.05 -25.56
C VAL A 143 -11.46 -5.06 -24.09
N THR A 144 -10.24 -4.60 -23.78
CA THR A 144 -9.75 -4.51 -22.41
C THR A 144 -10.54 -3.47 -21.60
N ALA A 145 -10.77 -2.28 -22.13
CA ALA A 145 -11.64 -1.27 -21.51
C ALA A 145 -13.07 -1.80 -21.29
N TYR A 146 -13.65 -2.46 -22.29
CA TYR A 146 -14.97 -3.09 -22.17
C TYR A 146 -14.99 -4.19 -21.10
N SER A 147 -13.95 -5.02 -21.01
CA SER A 147 -13.84 -6.05 -19.98
C SER A 147 -13.71 -5.45 -18.57
N MET A 148 -13.01 -4.32 -18.43
CA MET A 148 -12.91 -3.58 -17.16
C MET A 148 -14.25 -2.97 -16.77
N VAL A 149 -14.99 -2.39 -17.71
CA VAL A 149 -16.37 -1.91 -17.52
C VAL A 149 -17.27 -3.05 -17.06
N GLN A 150 -17.26 -4.15 -17.80
CA GLN A 150 -18.09 -5.31 -17.50
C GLN A 150 -17.74 -5.87 -16.12
N ARG A 151 -16.46 -5.93 -15.73
CA ARG A 151 -16.05 -6.34 -14.38
C ARG A 151 -16.36 -5.30 -13.31
N TYR A 152 -16.30 -4.01 -13.60
CA TYR A 152 -16.67 -2.96 -12.67
C TYR A 152 -18.16 -3.03 -12.35
N PHE A 153 -19.01 -3.03 -13.38
CA PHE A 153 -20.45 -3.15 -13.22
C PHE A 153 -20.88 -4.55 -12.77
N LYS A 154 -20.19 -5.63 -13.19
CA LYS A 154 -20.48 -6.98 -12.68
C LYS A 154 -19.93 -7.20 -11.28
N SER A 155 -18.90 -6.50 -10.82
CA SER A 155 -18.47 -6.52 -9.41
C SER A 155 -19.41 -5.68 -8.53
N SER A 156 -19.98 -4.60 -9.06
CA SER A 156 -21.05 -3.85 -8.38
C SER A 156 -22.37 -4.65 -8.38
N ILE A 157 -22.67 -5.41 -9.45
CA ILE A 157 -23.84 -6.27 -9.57
C ILE A 157 -23.64 -7.64 -8.88
N GLN A 158 -22.43 -8.17 -8.73
CA GLN A 158 -22.15 -9.41 -8.00
C GLN A 158 -21.98 -9.13 -6.49
N LYS A 159 -21.57 -7.91 -6.09
CA LYS A 159 -21.88 -7.38 -4.74
C LYS A 159 -23.39 -7.22 -4.50
N LYS A 160 -24.19 -7.05 -5.55
CA LYS A 160 -25.66 -6.95 -5.50
C LYS A 160 -26.35 -8.31 -5.54
N ASN A 161 -25.81 -9.31 -6.24
CA ASN A 161 -26.43 -10.63 -6.45
C ASN A 161 -25.90 -11.73 -5.51
N SER A 162 -24.80 -11.49 -4.78
CA SER A 162 -24.45 -12.30 -3.59
C SER A 162 -25.03 -11.73 -2.29
N LYS A 163 -25.91 -10.73 -2.39
CA LYS A 163 -26.69 -10.18 -1.28
C LYS A 163 -28.12 -9.93 -1.72
N GLU A 164 -28.90 -10.99 -1.92
CA GLU A 164 -30.36 -10.92 -1.81
C GLU A 164 -30.96 -12.34 -1.69
N GLN A 165 -30.82 -12.94 -0.52
CA GLN A 165 -32.01 -13.42 0.20
C GLN A 165 -32.32 -12.35 1.25
N PRO A 166 -33.59 -12.09 1.57
CA PRO A 166 -34.05 -10.84 2.14
C PRO A 166 -33.62 -10.77 3.60
N ALA A 167 -32.38 -10.37 3.82
CA ALA A 167 -32.02 -9.67 5.02
C ALA A 167 -32.94 -8.45 5.03
N LYS A 168 -33.85 -8.45 6.00
CA LYS A 168 -34.51 -7.24 6.47
C LYS A 168 -33.53 -6.08 6.31
N LEU A 169 -34.08 -4.92 5.99
CA LEU A 169 -33.60 -3.70 6.62
C LEU A 169 -33.65 -3.90 8.15
N GLU A 170 -32.73 -4.69 8.71
CA GLU A 170 -31.77 -4.13 9.62
C GLU A 170 -31.20 -2.97 8.78
N GLN A 171 -31.78 -1.76 8.83
CA GLN A 171 -31.38 -0.85 9.90
C GLN A 171 -30.00 -1.33 10.29
N VAL A 172 -28.95 -0.78 9.65
CA VAL A 172 -27.68 -0.66 10.38
C VAL A 172 -28.17 -0.36 11.76
N ASP A 173 -27.97 -1.32 12.66
CA ASP A 173 -28.09 -1.01 14.05
C ASP A 173 -27.09 0.13 14.09
N ILE A 174 -27.63 1.34 14.12
CA ILE A 174 -27.16 2.34 14.99
C ILE A 174 -27.15 1.53 16.29
N ARG A 175 -26.06 0.75 16.50
CA ARG A 175 -25.33 0.80 17.73
C ARG A 175 -25.27 2.29 17.89
N LYS A 176 -26.29 2.82 18.58
CA LYS A 176 -26.31 4.15 19.14
C LYS A 176 -25.23 3.98 20.17
N TYR A 177 -24.00 3.93 19.66
CA TYR A 177 -22.79 4.09 20.38
C TYR A 177 -23.11 5.36 21.12
N PRO A 178 -23.30 5.25 22.44
CA PRO A 178 -23.78 6.37 23.20
C PRO A 178 -22.81 7.52 22.93
N VAL A 179 -23.36 8.72 22.87
CA VAL A 179 -22.51 9.89 22.86
C VAL A 179 -21.78 9.89 24.19
N ILE A 180 -20.46 9.73 24.15
CA ILE A 180 -19.61 9.65 25.33
C ILE A 180 -18.74 10.89 25.39
N ASP A 181 -18.47 11.36 26.60
CA ASP A 181 -17.42 12.35 26.80
C ASP A 181 -16.09 11.62 26.94
N VAL A 182 -15.12 12.01 26.11
CA VAL A 182 -13.79 11.41 26.04
C VAL A 182 -12.74 12.50 25.95
N THR A 183 -11.56 12.21 26.46
CA THR A 183 -10.40 13.11 26.41
C THR A 183 -9.57 12.86 25.16
N ILE A 184 -8.69 13.81 24.81
CA ILE A 184 -7.74 13.62 23.70
C ILE A 184 -6.79 12.44 23.95
N GLU A 185 -6.47 12.12 25.21
CA GLU A 185 -5.71 10.93 25.60
C GLU A 185 -6.45 9.63 25.28
N ASP A 186 -7.77 9.59 25.48
CA ASP A 186 -8.60 8.42 25.15
C ASP A 186 -8.63 8.20 23.63
N ILE A 187 -8.78 9.28 22.87
CA ILE A 187 -8.68 9.25 21.40
C ILE A 187 -7.30 8.75 20.99
N ARG A 188 -6.21 9.25 21.59
CA ARG A 188 -4.84 8.82 21.31
C ARG A 188 -4.65 7.33 21.54
N LYS A 189 -5.21 6.81 22.64
CA LYS A 189 -5.16 5.37 22.96
C LYS A 189 -5.97 4.55 21.96
N ALA A 190 -7.16 5.02 21.56
CA ALA A 190 -7.99 4.34 20.57
C ALA A 190 -7.33 4.33 19.18
N VAL A 191 -6.76 5.44 18.73
CA VAL A 191 -6.02 5.55 17.46
C VAL A 191 -4.81 4.61 17.44
N ARG A 192 -4.07 4.54 18.55
CA ARG A 192 -2.93 3.61 18.68
C ARG A 192 -3.37 2.15 18.61
N THR A 193 -4.40 1.81 19.38
CA THR A 193 -4.97 0.44 19.37
C THR A 193 -5.51 0.08 17.99
N PHE A 194 -6.11 1.03 17.28
CA PHE A 194 -6.56 0.85 15.91
C PHE A 194 -5.39 0.57 14.97
N SER A 195 -4.33 1.39 15.06
CA SER A 195 -3.12 1.25 14.25
C SER A 195 -2.44 -0.10 14.45
N ASP A 196 -2.38 -0.59 15.69
CA ASP A 196 -1.76 -1.89 16.02
C ASP A 196 -2.54 -3.08 15.44
N ASN A 197 -3.84 -2.90 15.16
CA ASN A 197 -4.73 -3.93 14.59
C ASN A 197 -4.90 -3.82 13.07
N LEU A 198 -4.22 -2.88 12.41
CA LEU A 198 -4.32 -2.71 10.96
C LEU A 198 -3.67 -3.88 10.20
N PRO A 199 -4.30 -4.38 9.12
CA PRO A 199 -3.66 -5.32 8.22
C PRO A 199 -2.37 -4.74 7.63
N LYS A 200 -1.39 -5.60 7.34
CA LYS A 200 -0.13 -5.17 6.70
C LYS A 200 -0.42 -4.43 5.40
N GLY A 201 0.18 -3.25 5.24
CA GLY A 201 0.02 -2.39 4.06
C GLY A 201 -1.12 -1.38 4.13
N VAL A 202 -1.92 -1.38 5.21
CA VAL A 202 -2.94 -0.35 5.45
C VAL A 202 -2.35 0.76 6.34
N TYR A 203 -2.43 1.99 5.87
CA TYR A 203 -1.93 3.17 6.59
C TYR A 203 -3.00 3.72 7.53
N ARG A 204 -2.57 4.24 8.69
CA ARG A 204 -3.46 4.88 9.68
C ARG A 204 -4.15 6.16 9.18
N THR A 205 -3.77 6.67 8.01
CA THR A 205 -4.45 7.78 7.32
C THR A 205 -5.92 7.49 7.01
N ILE A 206 -6.34 6.22 6.97
CA ILE A 206 -7.77 5.86 6.80
C ILE A 206 -8.68 6.34 7.93
N LEU A 207 -8.11 6.71 9.08
CA LEU A 207 -8.85 7.29 10.20
C LEU A 207 -9.16 8.78 10.00
N VAL A 208 -8.48 9.44 9.06
CA VAL A 208 -8.50 10.90 8.93
C VAL A 208 -9.23 11.28 7.63
N GLN A 209 -10.32 12.03 7.78
CA GLN A 209 -11.11 12.56 6.68
C GLN A 209 -10.38 13.71 5.96
N ASP A 210 -10.93 14.20 4.86
CA ASP A 210 -10.31 15.27 4.07
C ASP A 210 -10.27 16.63 4.77
N ASP A 211 -11.16 16.85 5.74
CA ASP A 211 -11.17 18.04 6.60
C ASP A 211 -10.37 17.84 7.91
N HIS A 212 -9.50 16.82 7.96
CA HIS A 212 -8.72 16.40 9.12
C HIS A 212 -9.53 15.88 10.31
N SER A 213 -10.86 15.75 10.17
CA SER A 213 -11.68 15.14 11.22
C SER A 213 -11.43 13.63 11.31
N ILE A 214 -11.63 13.07 12.50
CA ILE A 214 -11.44 11.65 12.74
C ILE A 214 -12.72 10.87 12.42
N ASP A 215 -12.60 9.76 11.71
CA ASP A 215 -13.71 8.83 11.50
C ASP A 215 -13.99 8.01 12.77
N TYR A 216 -14.89 8.53 13.61
CA TYR A 216 -15.28 7.87 14.86
C TYR A 216 -16.03 6.56 14.65
N GLN A 217 -16.57 6.27 13.46
CA GLN A 217 -17.23 4.97 13.24
C GLN A 217 -16.20 3.84 13.31
N GLN A 218 -14.97 4.11 12.88
CA GLN A 218 -13.85 3.16 12.94
C GLN A 218 -13.28 3.03 14.36
N LEU A 219 -13.36 4.10 15.17
CA LEU A 219 -12.86 4.10 16.56
C LEU A 219 -13.92 3.67 17.60
N ALA A 220 -15.21 3.71 17.27
CA ALA A 220 -16.30 3.39 18.18
C ALA A 220 -16.17 2.02 18.87
N PRO A 221 -15.69 0.94 18.22
CA PRO A 221 -15.46 -0.35 18.88
C PRO A 221 -14.42 -0.28 20.01
N MET A 222 -13.47 0.66 19.95
CA MET A 222 -12.39 0.83 20.93
C MET A 222 -12.75 1.84 22.02
N LEU A 223 -13.52 2.86 21.66
CA LEU A 223 -14.00 3.90 22.58
C LEU A 223 -15.26 3.48 23.34
N GLY A 224 -16.02 2.51 22.82
CA GLY A 224 -17.32 2.10 23.38
C GLY A 224 -18.46 3.09 23.09
N GLY A 225 -18.21 4.13 22.29
CA GLY A 225 -19.15 5.21 22.03
C GLY A 225 -18.64 6.15 20.92
N ILE A 226 -19.46 7.14 20.55
CA ILE A 226 -19.03 8.24 19.67
C ILE A 226 -18.69 9.45 20.55
N PRO A 227 -17.51 10.07 20.38
CA PRO A 227 -17.16 11.28 21.11
C PRO A 227 -18.19 12.40 20.95
N SER A 228 -18.54 13.06 22.05
CA SER A 228 -19.37 14.28 22.06
C SER A 228 -18.64 15.47 21.47
N LYS A 229 -17.31 15.53 21.68
CA LYS A 229 -16.40 16.55 21.19
C LYS A 229 -15.74 16.08 19.90
N LYS A 230 -15.45 17.04 19.03
CA LYS A 230 -14.69 16.81 17.81
C LYS A 230 -13.20 16.97 18.09
N PHE A 231 -12.44 16.12 17.42
CA PHE A 231 -10.99 16.05 17.46
C PHE A 231 -10.50 15.93 16.02
N TYR A 232 -9.35 16.52 15.78
CA TYR A 232 -8.70 16.58 14.48
C TYR A 232 -7.37 15.86 14.53
N MET A 233 -6.91 15.37 13.38
CA MET A 233 -5.67 14.60 13.28
C MET A 233 -4.92 14.97 12.01
N SER A 234 -3.62 15.17 12.10
CA SER A 234 -2.74 15.36 10.93
C SER A 234 -2.56 14.05 10.15
N LYS A 235 -2.61 14.09 8.82
CA LYS A 235 -2.39 12.90 7.98
C LYS A 235 -0.92 12.54 7.87
N GLU A 236 -0.03 13.52 8.01
CA GLU A 236 1.41 13.34 7.84
C GLU A 236 2.11 13.00 9.18
N THR A 237 1.79 13.74 10.26
CA THR A 237 2.45 13.59 11.57
C THR A 237 1.66 12.72 12.54
N TYR A 238 0.36 12.55 12.31
CA TYR A 238 -0.56 11.80 13.19
C TYR A 238 -0.78 12.41 14.58
N ASP A 239 -0.37 13.66 14.78
CA ASP A 239 -0.70 14.44 15.96
C ASP A 239 -2.21 14.72 16.02
N LEU A 240 -2.73 14.77 17.25
CA LEU A 240 -4.14 14.96 17.56
C LEU A 240 -4.37 16.35 18.15
N PHE A 241 -5.52 16.94 17.81
CA PHE A 241 -5.90 18.30 18.17
C PHE A 241 -7.36 18.40 18.59
N GLU A 242 -7.68 19.36 19.44
CA GLU A 242 -9.05 19.70 19.79
C GLU A 242 -9.69 20.66 18.77
N GLU A 243 -11.00 20.90 18.87
CA GLU A 243 -11.73 21.81 17.98
C GLU A 243 -11.15 23.24 17.97
N SER A 244 -10.66 23.74 19.11
CA SER A 244 -10.00 25.05 19.22
C SER A 244 -8.74 25.17 18.37
N GLU A 245 -8.12 24.04 18.04
CA GLU A 245 -6.83 23.93 17.35
C GLU A 245 -6.98 23.33 15.95
N LYS A 246 -8.21 23.26 15.42
CA LYS A 246 -8.54 22.66 14.12
C LYS A 246 -7.66 23.14 12.95
N GLN A 247 -7.20 24.39 12.99
CA GLN A 247 -6.37 24.96 11.93
C GLN A 247 -4.94 24.39 11.90
N ILE A 248 -4.43 23.94 13.05
CA ILE A 248 -3.06 23.41 13.18
C ILE A 248 -2.80 22.21 12.26
N PRO A 249 -3.58 21.11 12.27
CA PRO A 249 -3.31 19.95 11.43
C PRO A 249 -3.36 20.26 9.92
N ILE A 250 -4.19 21.24 9.51
CA ILE A 250 -4.30 21.66 8.11
C ILE A 250 -2.99 22.31 7.66
N GLU A 251 -2.50 23.32 8.40
CA GLU A 251 -1.24 23.99 8.08
C GLU A 251 -0.05 23.07 8.26
N MET A 252 -0.08 22.21 9.28
CA MET A 252 1.00 21.28 9.57
C MET A 252 1.21 20.26 8.45
N ASP A 253 0.14 19.69 7.88
CA ASP A 253 0.27 18.77 6.75
C ASP A 253 0.81 19.47 5.49
N ILE A 254 0.44 20.73 5.25
CA ILE A 254 0.95 21.53 4.13
C ILE A 254 2.46 21.77 4.31
N VAL A 255 2.88 22.17 5.51
CA VAL A 255 4.27 22.46 5.82
C VAL A 255 5.11 21.18 5.84
N GLN A 256 4.60 20.07 6.39
CA GLN A 256 5.32 18.79 6.41
C GLN A 256 5.63 18.33 4.98
N LYS A 257 4.65 18.39 4.07
CA LYS A 257 4.86 18.05 2.65
C LYS A 257 5.93 18.93 2.00
N ALA A 258 5.92 20.22 2.29
CA ALA A 258 6.92 21.15 1.78
C ALA A 258 8.31 20.84 2.33
N VAL A 259 8.42 20.52 3.62
CA VAL A 259 9.67 20.11 4.28
C VAL A 259 10.18 18.81 3.66
N ASP A 260 9.33 17.79 3.50
CA ASP A 260 9.70 16.50 2.93
C ASP A 260 10.20 16.66 1.49
N GLN A 261 9.54 17.51 0.70
CA GLN A 261 9.97 17.81 -0.66
C GLN A 261 11.32 18.54 -0.68
N TYR A 262 11.49 19.55 0.17
CA TYR A 262 12.75 20.28 0.32
C TYR A 262 13.91 19.33 0.69
N VAL A 263 13.71 18.48 1.69
CA VAL A 263 14.71 17.50 2.15
C VAL A 263 15.02 16.48 1.05
N LYS A 264 14.01 16.02 0.32
CA LYS A 264 14.19 15.09 -0.79
C LYS A 264 15.12 15.66 -1.86
N GLU A 265 14.96 16.95 -2.19
CA GLU A 265 15.70 17.65 -3.23
C GLU A 265 17.07 18.17 -2.77
N ARG A 266 17.16 18.75 -1.57
CA ARG A 266 18.36 19.42 -1.06
C ARG A 266 19.22 18.57 -0.12
N LYS A 267 18.67 17.47 0.40
CA LYS A 267 19.29 16.62 1.44
C LYS A 267 19.61 17.33 2.75
N GLU A 268 18.99 18.49 2.98
CA GLU A 268 19.10 19.27 4.20
C GLU A 268 17.71 19.74 4.65
N TYR A 269 17.59 20.05 5.94
CA TYR A 269 16.34 20.57 6.50
C TYR A 269 16.21 22.08 6.25
N PRO A 270 15.00 22.59 5.97
CA PRO A 270 14.75 24.02 5.79
C PRO A 270 14.76 24.73 7.15
N MET A 271 15.95 24.87 7.74
CA MET A 271 16.20 25.51 9.02
C MET A 271 17.53 26.27 8.98
N LEU A 272 17.68 27.28 9.82
CA LEU A 272 18.98 27.93 9.99
C LEU A 272 19.95 26.95 10.70
N GLN A 273 21.18 26.84 10.21
CA GLN A 273 22.17 25.84 10.66
C GLN A 273 22.45 25.85 12.17
N PHE A 274 22.18 26.97 12.84
CA PHE A 274 22.44 27.15 14.28
C PHE A 274 21.21 27.60 15.06
N ASP A 275 19.99 27.31 14.57
CA ASP A 275 18.79 27.60 15.35
C ASP A 275 18.61 26.57 16.47
N PRO A 276 18.76 26.93 17.76
CA PRO A 276 18.61 25.99 18.86
C PRO A 276 17.18 25.47 19.00
N LEU A 277 16.20 26.18 18.43
CA LEU A 277 14.80 25.76 18.43
C LEU A 277 14.43 24.95 17.19
N ARG A 278 15.32 24.84 16.20
CA ARG A 278 15.08 24.11 14.94
C ARG A 278 13.78 24.57 14.23
N ARG A 279 13.53 25.89 14.20
CA ARG A 279 12.37 26.45 13.51
C ARG A 279 12.42 26.14 12.03
N VAL A 280 11.26 25.78 11.47
CA VAL A 280 11.09 25.69 10.02
C VAL A 280 11.23 27.08 9.42
N ASN A 281 12.14 27.23 8.46
CA ASN A 281 12.39 28.46 7.75
C ASN A 281 11.46 28.58 6.53
N TYR A 282 10.33 29.26 6.71
CA TYR A 282 9.35 29.43 5.64
C TYR A 282 9.85 30.25 4.46
N TYR A 283 10.84 31.12 4.64
CA TYR A 283 11.40 31.87 3.52
C TYR A 283 12.09 30.96 2.52
N GLN A 284 12.84 29.94 2.98
CA GLN A 284 13.46 28.94 2.11
C GLN A 284 12.40 28.14 1.34
N LEU A 285 11.32 27.76 2.02
CA LEU A 285 10.23 27.00 1.41
C LEU A 285 9.41 27.83 0.40
N LEU A 286 9.25 29.13 0.64
CA LEU A 286 8.55 30.05 -0.28
C LEU A 286 9.40 30.39 -1.50
N GLN A 287 10.69 30.68 -1.29
CA GLN A 287 11.62 31.04 -2.35
C GLN A 287 11.77 29.92 -3.38
N ASP A 288 11.83 28.68 -2.92
CA ASP A 288 11.94 27.50 -3.77
C ASP A 288 10.55 26.92 -4.17
N HIS A 289 9.46 27.67 -3.92
CA HIS A 289 8.08 27.34 -4.31
C HIS A 289 7.52 26.02 -3.73
N PHE A 290 8.08 25.50 -2.64
CA PHE A 290 7.52 24.37 -1.89
C PHE A 290 6.27 24.77 -1.09
N LEU A 291 6.19 26.04 -0.67
CA LEU A 291 4.99 26.65 -0.08
C LEU A 291 4.43 27.74 -1.00
N LYS A 292 3.11 27.89 -1.01
CA LYS A 292 2.42 28.98 -1.73
C LYS A 292 2.30 30.25 -0.90
N SER A 293 2.13 30.10 0.41
CA SER A 293 2.01 31.18 1.39
C SER A 293 2.62 30.73 2.71
N ALA A 294 3.10 31.69 3.51
CA ALA A 294 3.58 31.39 4.85
C ALA A 294 2.37 30.96 5.72
N PRO A 295 2.47 29.85 6.48
CA PRO A 295 1.49 29.53 7.50
C PRO A 295 1.55 30.56 8.63
N GLU A 296 0.44 30.73 9.36
CA GLU A 296 0.40 31.63 10.52
C GLU A 296 1.11 31.00 11.72
N ILE A 297 1.07 29.67 11.81
CA ILE A 297 1.67 28.90 12.90
C ILE A 297 3.16 28.66 12.63
N GLN A 298 4.00 28.87 13.63
CA GLN A 298 5.42 28.50 13.58
C GLN A 298 5.59 27.02 13.98
N PHE A 299 6.13 26.22 13.05
CA PHE A 299 6.49 24.83 13.27
C PHE A 299 7.99 24.66 13.50
N TYR A 300 8.36 23.56 14.15
CA TYR A 300 9.71 23.21 14.54
C TYR A 300 10.02 21.79 14.05
N ILE A 301 11.22 21.57 13.54
CA ILE A 301 11.67 20.26 13.06
C ILE A 301 12.12 19.43 14.26
N THR A 302 11.55 18.24 14.40
CA THR A 302 11.87 17.31 15.48
C THR A 302 13.09 16.44 15.14
N ASP A 303 13.61 15.72 16.14
CA ASP A 303 14.67 14.72 15.94
C ASP A 303 14.11 13.42 15.31
N LEU A 304 12.79 13.28 15.18
CA LEU A 304 12.11 12.08 14.67
C LEU A 304 11.91 12.16 13.16
N ASP A 305 12.92 11.74 12.41
CA ASP A 305 12.86 11.56 10.94
C ASP A 305 12.38 12.79 10.16
N GLY A 306 12.65 13.99 10.68
CA GLY A 306 12.25 15.24 10.01
C GLY A 306 10.79 15.64 10.17
N LEU A 307 10.03 14.96 11.03
CA LEU A 307 8.66 15.38 11.38
C LEU A 307 8.67 16.76 12.03
N ILE A 308 7.66 17.57 11.73
CA ILE A 308 7.46 18.88 12.33
C ILE A 308 6.47 18.82 13.48
N THR A 309 6.57 19.79 14.40
CA THR A 309 5.62 19.97 15.50
C THR A 309 5.33 21.45 15.72
N HIS A 310 4.13 21.76 16.21
CA HIS A 310 3.75 23.10 16.65
C HIS A 310 4.27 23.41 18.07
N ILE A 311 4.69 22.38 18.82
CA ILE A 311 5.16 22.52 20.19
C ILE A 311 6.59 23.05 20.16
N LYS A 312 6.81 24.21 20.78
CA LYS A 312 8.15 24.78 20.90
C LYS A 312 9.06 23.83 21.69
N PRO A 313 10.19 23.37 21.11
CA PRO A 313 11.09 22.49 21.82
C PRO A 313 11.66 23.20 23.04
N GLN A 314 11.63 22.51 24.19
CA GLN A 314 12.32 22.99 25.38
C GLN A 314 13.83 22.92 25.11
N LYS A 315 14.56 23.98 25.45
CA LYS A 315 16.03 23.96 25.37
C LYS A 315 16.52 22.72 26.13
N LYS A 316 17.14 21.77 25.44
CA LYS A 316 17.94 20.73 26.09
C LYS A 316 19.05 21.48 26.84
N THR A 317 18.89 21.67 28.15
CA THR A 317 20.03 21.97 29.02
C THR A 317 20.97 20.79 28.84
N SER A 318 22.15 21.07 28.31
CA SER A 318 23.25 20.13 28.17
C SER A 318 23.65 19.61 29.56
N SER A 319 22.93 18.60 30.03
CA SER A 319 23.20 17.89 31.28
C SER A 319 22.48 16.56 31.22
N GLN A 320 23.03 15.63 30.45
CA GLN A 320 23.41 14.31 30.93
C GLN A 320 24.30 13.64 29.88
N SER A 321 25.50 13.38 30.37
CA SER A 321 26.71 12.82 29.77
C SER A 321 26.59 11.41 29.22
#